data_AF-A0AAW1MJA2-F1
#
_entry.id   AF-A0AAW1MJA2-F1
#
_cell.length_a   1.000
_cell.length_b   1.000
_cell.length_c   1.000
_cell.angle_alpha   90.00
_cell.angle_beta   90.00
_cell.angle_gamma   90.00
#
_symmetry.space_group_name_H-M   'P 1'
#
loop_
_entity.id
_entity.type
_entity.pdbx_description
1 polymer ?
#
loop_
_entity_poly.entity_id
_entity_poly.type
_entity_poly.pdbx_seq_one_letter_code
_entity_poly.pdbx_strand_id
1 'polypeptide(L)'
;MLPDVDYKEALTRAFVLHYSRISMMLEKSQDPDTLSNRVVHVSVQLFSNESLALRMTEQLNLLHIMVVSLKYMMSKILIRNTLHNSDKNFHYVVDCGKAVMKEHCYWPLVSDLNNVLSHRPVALKFMADDSLLEMWFVFLSMFQGMNVNQRELIQHVEFEPNTYYAAFSAELEASAYPMWALVSHLTDNTTAHLTRKLLTVCLASLMEWFEAINFYNPTVDDSLQVSFHLPLHRYLAVFLCQAVAKQGMYHAERGSAGSGCAAFVNDASVKGSG
;
A
#
# COMPACT_ATOMS: atom_id res chain seq x y z
N MET A 1 -29.42 3.92 6.83
CA MET A 1 -29.25 3.14 5.58
C MET A 1 -30.12 3.75 4.49
N LEU A 2 -29.62 3.80 3.25
CA LEU A 2 -30.42 4.19 2.08
C LEU A 2 -31.47 3.09 1.80
N PRO A 3 -32.78 3.39 1.84
CA PRO A 3 -33.84 2.37 1.84
C PRO A 3 -34.18 1.82 0.45
N ASP A 4 -33.89 2.58 -0.61
CA ASP A 4 -34.17 2.20 -2.00
C ASP A 4 -32.91 1.61 -2.67
N VAL A 5 -33.05 0.40 -3.21
CA VAL A 5 -31.93 -0.39 -3.76
C VAL A 5 -31.44 0.19 -5.09
N ASP A 6 -32.35 0.62 -5.96
CA ASP A 6 -32.02 1.16 -7.28
C ASP A 6 -31.32 2.51 -7.14
N TYR A 7 -31.82 3.37 -6.25
CA TYR A 7 -31.17 4.62 -5.88
C TYR A 7 -29.79 4.38 -5.28
N LYS A 8 -29.65 3.41 -4.37
CA LYS A 8 -28.36 3.08 -3.77
C LYS A 8 -27.36 2.66 -4.84
N GLU A 9 -27.75 1.81 -5.77
CA GLU A 9 -26.88 1.40 -6.88
C GLU A 9 -26.53 2.57 -7.80
N ALA A 10 -27.51 3.35 -8.25
CA ALA A 10 -27.28 4.51 -9.10
C ALA A 10 -26.35 5.53 -8.44
N LEU A 11 -26.55 5.81 -7.15
CA LEU A 11 -25.70 6.71 -6.36
C LEU A 11 -24.29 6.16 -6.22
N THR A 12 -24.12 4.86 -5.91
CA THR A 12 -22.79 4.25 -5.84
C THR A 12 -22.06 4.37 -7.18
N ARG A 13 -22.73 4.05 -8.30
CA ARG A 13 -22.13 4.20 -9.64
C ARG A 13 -21.70 5.65 -9.91
N ALA A 14 -22.58 6.61 -9.61
CA ALA A 14 -22.25 8.03 -9.76
C ALA A 14 -21.05 8.44 -8.89
N PHE A 15 -21.00 7.96 -7.64
CA PHE A 15 -19.88 8.20 -6.72
C PHE A 15 -18.56 7.67 -7.28
N VAL A 16 -18.54 6.42 -7.79
CA VAL A 16 -17.35 5.81 -8.40
C VAL A 16 -16.87 6.59 -9.62
N LEU A 17 -17.80 7.00 -10.50
CA LEU A 17 -17.47 7.80 -11.69
C LEU A 17 -16.89 9.19 -11.36
N HIS A 18 -17.18 9.71 -10.16
CA HIS A 18 -16.70 11.02 -9.69
C HIS A 18 -15.56 10.94 -8.68
N TYR A 19 -15.07 9.73 -8.37
CA TYR A 19 -14.13 9.50 -7.28
C TYR A 19 -12.82 10.31 -7.44
N SER A 20 -12.28 10.40 -8.66
CA SER A 20 -11.09 11.23 -8.94
C SER A 20 -11.33 12.72 -8.67
N ARG A 21 -12.54 13.23 -8.94
CA ARG A 21 -12.91 14.62 -8.63
C ARG A 21 -13.06 14.82 -7.12
N ILE A 22 -13.57 13.83 -6.39
CA ILE A 22 -13.63 13.85 -4.93
C ILE A 22 -12.23 13.95 -4.34
N SER A 23 -11.27 13.16 -4.84
CA SER A 23 -9.85 13.25 -4.47
C SER A 23 -9.28 14.66 -4.65
N MET A 24 -9.51 15.27 -5.82
CA MET A 24 -9.06 16.63 -6.12
C MET A 24 -9.73 17.70 -5.24
N MET A 25 -10.98 17.47 -4.84
CA MET A 25 -11.72 18.37 -3.96
C MET A 25 -11.19 18.31 -2.52
N LEU A 26 -10.90 17.10 -2.02
CA LEU A 26 -10.28 16.88 -0.71
C LEU A 26 -8.90 17.55 -0.62
N GLU A 27 -8.07 17.39 -1.65
CA GLU A 27 -6.74 18.02 -1.74
C GLU A 27 -6.79 19.55 -1.65
N LYS A 28 -7.86 20.17 -2.17
CA LYS A 28 -8.02 21.64 -2.28
C LYS A 28 -8.93 22.23 -1.22
N SER A 29 -9.42 21.43 -0.28
CA SER A 29 -10.39 21.89 0.71
C SER A 29 -9.78 22.92 1.65
N GLN A 30 -10.54 23.98 1.97
CA GLN A 30 -10.19 24.91 3.04
C GLN A 30 -10.71 24.43 4.41
N ASP A 31 -11.54 23.39 4.41
CA ASP A 31 -12.06 22.70 5.59
C ASP A 31 -11.96 21.18 5.36
N PRO A 32 -10.75 20.60 5.43
CA PRO A 32 -10.52 19.19 5.13
C PRO A 32 -11.26 18.27 6.09
N ASP A 33 -11.35 18.61 7.38
CA ASP A 33 -11.97 17.77 8.41
C ASP A 33 -13.46 17.55 8.12
N THR A 34 -14.22 18.62 7.93
CA THR A 34 -15.67 18.52 7.66
C THR A 34 -15.92 17.77 6.36
N LEU A 35 -15.15 18.07 5.31
CA LEU A 35 -15.33 17.44 4.01
C LEU A 35 -14.99 15.95 4.06
N SER A 36 -13.87 15.59 4.70
CA SER A 36 -13.41 14.21 4.86
C SER A 36 -14.44 13.36 5.58
N ASN A 37 -14.98 13.86 6.71
CA ASN A 37 -16.02 13.15 7.46
C ASN A 37 -17.27 12.92 6.62
N ARG A 38 -17.73 13.92 5.85
CA ARG A 38 -18.90 13.76 4.97
C ARG A 38 -18.67 12.74 3.87
N VAL A 39 -17.51 12.75 3.23
CA VAL A 39 -17.15 11.77 2.19
C VAL A 39 -17.19 10.37 2.77
N VAL A 40 -16.54 10.14 3.92
CA VAL A 40 -16.51 8.82 4.58
C VAL A 40 -17.91 8.36 5.01
N HIS A 41 -18.73 9.26 5.56
CA HIS A 41 -20.09 8.89 5.93
C HIS A 41 -20.94 8.44 4.74
N VAL A 42 -20.77 9.07 3.58
CA VAL A 42 -21.44 8.65 2.34
C VAL A 42 -20.86 7.32 1.87
N SER A 43 -19.55 7.23 1.69
CA SER A 43 -18.90 6.06 1.10
C SER A 43 -19.08 4.78 1.91
N VAL A 44 -19.07 4.85 3.25
CA VAL A 44 -19.38 3.70 4.11
C VAL A 44 -20.77 3.14 3.83
N GLN A 45 -21.77 3.99 3.59
CA GLN A 45 -23.12 3.52 3.24
C GLN A 45 -23.15 2.81 1.87
N LEU A 46 -22.28 3.23 0.95
CA LEU A 46 -22.21 2.73 -0.42
C LEU A 46 -21.39 1.43 -0.52
N PHE A 47 -20.21 1.38 0.08
CA PHE A 47 -19.22 0.31 -0.08
C PHE A 47 -19.27 -0.81 0.96
N SER A 48 -19.99 -0.65 2.07
CA SER A 48 -20.13 -1.74 3.06
C SER A 48 -21.02 -2.90 2.61
N ASN A 49 -21.67 -2.82 1.44
CA ASN A 49 -22.36 -3.97 0.84
C ASN A 49 -21.40 -4.71 -0.11
N GLU A 50 -21.01 -5.93 0.26
CA GLU A 50 -20.08 -6.77 -0.52
C GLU A 50 -20.51 -6.92 -1.99
N SER A 51 -21.77 -7.29 -2.24
CA SER A 51 -22.26 -7.55 -3.59
C SER A 51 -22.18 -6.31 -4.48
N LEU A 52 -22.48 -5.12 -3.92
CA LEU A 52 -22.42 -3.87 -4.64
C LEU A 52 -20.96 -3.44 -4.87
N ALA A 53 -20.10 -3.53 -3.85
CA ALA A 53 -18.67 -3.22 -3.97
C ALA A 53 -17.98 -4.12 -5.02
N LEU A 54 -18.33 -5.41 -5.04
CA LEU A 54 -17.87 -6.36 -6.05
C LEU A 54 -18.34 -5.96 -7.45
N ARG A 55 -19.64 -5.65 -7.63
CA ARG A 55 -20.15 -5.15 -8.93
C ARG A 55 -19.43 -3.89 -9.39
N MET A 56 -19.18 -2.93 -8.50
CA MET A 56 -18.44 -1.71 -8.86
C MET A 56 -16.98 -2.00 -9.23
N THR A 57 -16.37 -2.97 -8.57
CA THR A 57 -15.02 -3.45 -8.93
C THR A 57 -15.00 -4.04 -10.33
N GLU A 58 -15.96 -4.90 -10.67
CA GLU A 58 -16.01 -5.60 -11.96
C GLU A 58 -16.46 -4.71 -13.13
N GLN A 59 -17.40 -3.79 -12.89
CA GLN A 59 -18.02 -3.01 -13.96
C GLN A 59 -17.42 -1.62 -14.15
N LEU A 60 -16.86 -1.03 -13.10
CA LEU A 60 -16.38 0.35 -13.10
C LEU A 60 -14.91 0.48 -12.68
N ASN A 61 -14.18 -0.63 -12.53
CA ASN A 61 -12.76 -0.63 -12.12
C ASN A 61 -12.53 0.12 -10.79
N LEU A 62 -13.42 -0.07 -9.81
CA LEU A 62 -13.39 0.64 -8.53
C LEU A 62 -11.99 0.67 -7.89
N LEU A 63 -11.33 -0.48 -7.82
CA LEU A 63 -10.02 -0.60 -7.18
C LEU A 63 -8.95 0.23 -7.89
N HIS A 64 -8.87 0.18 -9.23
CA HIS A 64 -7.95 1.04 -9.98
C HIS A 64 -8.24 2.51 -9.76
N ILE A 65 -9.51 2.91 -9.78
CA ILE A 65 -9.89 4.31 -9.56
C ILE A 65 -9.42 4.77 -8.18
N MET A 66 -9.61 3.95 -7.14
CA MET A 66 -9.15 4.25 -5.78
C MET A 66 -7.62 4.39 -5.70
N VAL A 67 -6.89 3.39 -6.23
CA VAL A 67 -5.41 3.38 -6.18
C VAL A 67 -4.81 4.50 -7.02
N VAL A 68 -5.32 4.75 -8.24
CA VAL A 68 -4.88 5.87 -9.09
C VAL A 68 -5.11 7.20 -8.36
N SER A 69 -6.25 7.37 -7.70
CA SER A 69 -6.59 8.62 -7.02
C SER A 69 -5.67 8.90 -5.82
N LEU A 70 -5.34 7.86 -5.04
CA LEU A 70 -4.35 7.94 -3.96
C LEU A 70 -2.95 8.24 -4.50
N LYS A 71 -2.51 7.48 -5.50
CA LYS A 71 -1.21 7.66 -6.16
C LYS A 71 -1.04 9.06 -6.73
N TYR A 72 -2.08 9.59 -7.39
CA TYR A 72 -2.06 10.93 -7.96
C TYR A 72 -1.96 12.03 -6.90
N MET A 73 -2.63 11.86 -5.76
CA MET A 73 -2.54 12.80 -4.64
C MET A 73 -1.12 12.83 -4.07
N MET A 74 -0.50 11.67 -3.88
CA MET A 74 0.87 11.56 -3.35
C MET A 74 1.93 12.02 -4.36
N SER A 75 1.74 11.76 -5.66
CA SER A 75 2.73 12.11 -6.68
C SER A 75 2.98 13.61 -6.82
N LYS A 76 2.00 14.44 -6.41
CA LYS A 76 2.11 15.92 -6.42
C LYS A 76 3.00 16.49 -5.32
N ILE A 77 3.25 15.72 -4.28
CA ILE A 77 3.94 16.17 -3.08
C ILE A 77 5.26 15.42 -2.88
N LEU A 78 5.82 14.86 -3.95
CA LEU A 78 7.09 14.15 -3.90
C LEU A 78 8.27 15.12 -3.72
N ILE A 79 9.20 14.74 -2.88
CA ILE A 79 10.51 15.36 -2.66
C ILE A 79 11.62 14.32 -2.82
N ARG A 80 12.82 14.77 -3.17
CA ARG A 80 13.98 13.88 -3.28
C ARG A 80 14.28 13.25 -1.92
N ASN A 81 14.49 11.94 -1.91
CA ASN A 81 14.88 11.23 -0.72
C ASN A 81 16.34 11.56 -0.34
N THR A 82 16.59 11.69 0.96
CA THR A 82 17.91 12.06 1.49
C THR A 82 18.62 10.90 2.18
N LEU A 83 18.03 9.70 2.20
CA LEU A 83 18.64 8.52 2.83
C LEU A 83 19.93 8.17 2.09
N HIS A 84 20.97 7.80 2.84
CA HIS A 84 22.31 7.51 2.32
C HIS A 84 22.93 8.70 1.58
N ASN A 85 23.61 8.43 0.47
CA ASN A 85 24.25 9.48 -0.32
C ASN A 85 23.19 10.19 -1.18
N SER A 86 22.77 11.36 -0.74
CA SER A 86 21.74 12.17 -1.42
C SER A 86 22.10 12.54 -2.86
N ASP A 87 23.38 12.68 -3.22
CA ASP A 87 23.80 13.00 -4.59
C ASP A 87 23.58 11.83 -5.56
N LYS A 88 23.74 10.60 -5.07
CA LYS A 88 23.53 9.35 -5.84
C LYS A 88 22.12 8.78 -5.69
N ASN A 89 21.37 9.25 -4.71
CA ASN A 89 19.98 8.84 -4.47
C ASN A 89 19.05 9.53 -5.48
N PHE A 90 18.30 8.74 -6.25
CA PHE A 90 17.29 9.22 -7.19
C PHE A 90 15.86 8.80 -6.81
N HIS A 91 15.69 8.26 -5.60
CA HIS A 91 14.38 7.94 -5.03
C HIS A 91 13.63 9.20 -4.62
N TYR A 92 12.31 9.17 -4.75
CA TYR A 92 11.41 10.26 -4.35
C TYR A 92 10.38 9.74 -3.36
N VAL A 93 10.13 10.52 -2.33
CA VAL A 93 9.21 10.19 -1.25
C VAL A 93 8.23 11.31 -0.99
N VAL A 94 7.11 10.99 -0.34
CA VAL A 94 6.10 11.97 0.05
C VAL A 94 6.65 12.99 1.06
N ASP A 95 6.41 14.27 0.79
CA ASP A 95 6.66 15.36 1.73
C ASP A 95 5.58 15.41 2.83
N CYS A 96 5.92 14.89 3.99
CA CYS A 96 5.07 14.88 5.19
C CYS A 96 4.80 16.28 5.76
N GLY A 97 5.48 17.32 5.24
CA GLY A 97 5.25 18.73 5.57
C GLY A 97 4.10 19.37 4.79
N LYS A 98 3.55 18.71 3.76
CA LYS A 98 2.43 19.27 2.96
C LYS A 98 1.08 19.12 3.67
N ALA A 99 0.18 20.05 3.39
CA ALA A 99 -1.19 20.08 3.94
C ALA A 99 -1.92 18.75 3.75
N VAL A 100 -1.83 18.15 2.55
CA VAL A 100 -2.39 16.83 2.24
C VAL A 100 -2.04 15.76 3.29
N MET A 101 -0.81 15.80 3.83
CA MET A 101 -0.32 14.87 4.83
C MET A 101 -0.70 15.32 6.25
N LYS A 102 -0.43 16.58 6.59
CA LYS A 102 -0.66 17.10 7.96
C LYS A 102 -2.15 17.16 8.33
N GLU A 103 -3.01 17.43 7.36
CA GLU A 103 -4.46 17.58 7.49
C GLU A 103 -5.21 16.30 7.06
N HIS A 104 -4.48 15.19 6.84
CA HIS A 104 -5.05 13.87 6.55
C HIS A 104 -6.03 13.85 5.37
N CYS A 105 -5.84 14.71 4.35
CA CYS A 105 -6.77 14.83 3.22
C CYS A 105 -6.90 13.54 2.39
N TYR A 106 -5.90 12.64 2.47
CA TYR A 106 -5.91 11.33 1.81
C TYR A 106 -6.78 10.29 2.54
N TRP A 107 -7.06 10.50 3.82
CA TRP A 107 -7.65 9.51 4.71
C TRP A 107 -9.01 8.97 4.23
N PRO A 108 -9.94 9.80 3.67
CA PRO A 108 -11.19 9.27 3.14
C PRO A 108 -11.00 8.20 2.07
N LEU A 109 -10.01 8.38 1.18
CA LEU A 109 -9.74 7.43 0.12
C LEU A 109 -9.15 6.12 0.65
N VAL A 110 -8.27 6.21 1.66
CA VAL A 110 -7.70 5.05 2.34
C VAL A 110 -8.76 4.28 3.12
N SER A 111 -9.67 5.00 3.79
CA SER A 111 -10.79 4.43 4.51
C SER A 111 -11.72 3.64 3.58
N ASP A 112 -12.05 4.23 2.43
CA ASP A 112 -12.85 3.58 1.38
C ASP A 112 -12.16 2.32 0.85
N LEU A 113 -10.85 2.40 0.56
CA LEU A 113 -10.06 1.26 0.11
C LEU A 113 -10.08 0.13 1.15
N ASN A 114 -9.82 0.44 2.42
CA ASN A 114 -9.86 -0.55 3.50
C ASN A 114 -11.24 -1.19 3.67
N ASN A 115 -12.32 -0.41 3.53
CA ASN A 115 -13.68 -0.92 3.58
C ASN A 115 -13.94 -1.93 2.45
N VAL A 116 -13.57 -1.60 1.20
CA VAL A 116 -13.77 -2.55 0.09
C VAL A 116 -12.87 -3.77 0.19
N LEU A 117 -11.63 -3.63 0.67
CA LEU A 117 -10.70 -4.75 0.88
C LEU A 117 -11.09 -5.64 2.08
N SER A 118 -11.99 -5.20 2.95
CA SER A 118 -12.54 -6.08 3.99
C SER A 118 -13.41 -7.20 3.41
N HIS A 119 -13.97 -7.01 2.20
CA HIS A 119 -14.74 -8.02 1.49
C HIS A 119 -13.83 -8.97 0.73
N ARG A 120 -13.89 -10.27 1.06
CA ARG A 120 -13.00 -11.29 0.47
C ARG A 120 -13.00 -11.29 -1.06
N PRO A 121 -14.15 -11.30 -1.77
CA PRO A 121 -14.14 -11.36 -3.23
C PRO A 121 -13.43 -10.16 -3.88
N VAL A 122 -13.53 -8.98 -3.26
CA VAL A 122 -12.88 -7.75 -3.73
C VAL A 122 -11.38 -7.81 -3.48
N ALA A 123 -10.95 -8.23 -2.29
CA ALA A 123 -9.53 -8.38 -1.96
C ALA A 123 -8.82 -9.41 -2.86
N LEU A 124 -9.47 -10.53 -3.18
CA LEU A 124 -8.92 -11.52 -4.11
C LEU A 124 -8.77 -10.94 -5.52
N LYS A 125 -9.71 -10.12 -6.00
CA LYS A 125 -9.57 -9.41 -7.28
C LYS A 125 -8.42 -8.40 -7.26
N PHE A 126 -8.24 -7.70 -6.14
CA PHE A 126 -7.10 -6.79 -5.98
C PHE A 126 -5.77 -7.51 -6.20
N MET A 127 -5.58 -8.64 -5.51
CA MET A 127 -4.32 -9.41 -5.57
C MET A 127 -4.16 -10.20 -6.88
N ALA A 128 -5.25 -10.48 -7.59
CA ALA A 128 -5.21 -11.21 -8.85
C ALA A 128 -4.83 -10.33 -10.05
N ASP A 129 -4.92 -9.00 -9.93
CA ASP A 129 -4.66 -8.05 -11.03
C ASP A 129 -3.19 -7.57 -11.03
N ASP A 130 -2.43 -7.88 -12.08
CA ASP A 130 -1.01 -7.49 -12.20
C ASP A 130 -0.84 -5.96 -12.22
N SER A 131 -1.64 -5.27 -13.05
CA SER A 131 -1.54 -3.82 -13.24
C SER A 131 -1.85 -3.04 -11.96
N LEU A 132 -2.81 -3.55 -11.19
CA LEU A 132 -3.22 -2.95 -9.93
C LEU A 132 -2.16 -3.17 -8.85
N LEU A 133 -1.54 -4.36 -8.79
CA LEU A 133 -0.43 -4.62 -7.89
C LEU A 133 0.78 -3.74 -8.21
N GLU A 134 1.19 -3.66 -9.47
CA GLU A 134 2.28 -2.77 -9.89
C GLU A 134 2.00 -1.33 -9.44
N MET A 135 0.79 -0.82 -9.69
CA MET A 135 0.41 0.53 -9.28
C MET A 135 0.40 0.71 -7.76
N TRP A 136 -0.06 -0.30 -7.02
CA TRP A 136 -0.06 -0.31 -5.56
C TRP A 136 1.36 -0.26 -5.00
N PHE A 137 2.29 -1.04 -5.55
CA PHE A 137 3.68 -1.05 -5.09
C PHE A 137 4.43 0.23 -5.47
N VAL A 138 4.10 0.85 -6.61
CA VAL A 138 4.57 2.21 -6.93
C VAL A 138 4.02 3.24 -5.94
N PHE A 139 2.78 3.07 -5.46
CA PHE A 139 2.23 3.92 -4.41
C PHE A 139 2.96 3.70 -3.07
N LEU A 140 3.16 2.45 -2.65
CA LEU A 140 3.90 2.12 -1.42
C LEU A 140 5.33 2.64 -1.44
N SER A 141 6.01 2.61 -2.59
CA SER A 141 7.38 3.10 -2.71
C SER A 141 7.51 4.59 -2.44
N MET A 142 6.45 5.39 -2.62
CA MET A 142 6.45 6.82 -2.26
C MET A 142 6.57 7.04 -0.73
N PHE A 143 6.28 6.03 0.09
CA PHE A 143 6.44 6.07 1.54
C PHE A 143 7.72 5.36 2.01
N GLN A 144 8.44 4.68 1.10
CA GLN A 144 9.62 3.89 1.43
C GLN A 144 10.84 4.77 1.68
N GLY A 145 11.30 4.82 2.92
CA GLY A 145 12.41 5.65 3.34
C GLY A 145 12.04 7.12 3.54
N MET A 146 10.75 7.47 3.65
CA MET A 146 10.32 8.85 3.91
C MET A 146 10.71 9.35 5.31
N ASN A 147 10.59 10.65 5.57
CA ASN A 147 10.86 11.28 6.87
C ASN A 147 12.20 10.82 7.49
N VAL A 148 13.29 11.01 6.73
CA VAL A 148 14.64 10.63 7.16
C VAL A 148 15.05 11.46 8.37
N ASN A 149 15.36 10.77 9.44
CA ASN A 149 15.86 11.34 10.68
C ASN A 149 17.36 11.56 10.53
N GLN A 150 17.84 12.74 10.91
CA GLN A 150 19.26 13.03 11.01
C GLN A 150 19.62 13.13 12.50
N ARG A 151 20.75 12.56 12.89
CA ARG A 151 21.22 12.58 14.26
C ARG A 151 21.77 13.98 14.58
N GLU A 152 21.08 14.69 15.45
CA GLU A 152 21.56 15.96 15.99
C GLU A 152 22.73 15.74 16.96
N LEU A 153 23.88 16.36 16.67
CA LEU A 153 25.12 16.22 17.45
C LEU A 153 25.47 17.46 18.27
N ILE A 154 24.81 18.59 18.01
CA ILE A 154 25.21 19.91 18.55
C ILE A 154 24.11 20.50 19.42
N GLN A 155 22.85 20.47 18.98
CA GLN A 155 21.73 21.08 19.69
C GLN A 155 20.79 20.02 20.26
N HIS A 156 20.25 20.28 21.44
CA HIS A 156 19.16 19.49 22.00
C HIS A 156 17.86 19.79 21.25
N VAL A 157 17.21 18.74 20.73
CA VAL A 157 15.87 18.84 20.13
C VAL A 157 14.84 18.88 21.24
N GLU A 158 14.25 20.03 21.50
CA GLU A 158 13.21 20.19 22.54
C GLU A 158 11.84 19.68 22.10
N PHE A 159 11.53 19.75 20.80
CA PHE A 159 10.24 19.35 20.24
C PHE A 159 10.41 18.64 18.90
N GLU A 160 9.69 17.54 18.73
CA GLU A 160 9.60 16.82 17.46
C GLU A 160 8.70 17.60 16.46
N PRO A 161 9.11 17.75 15.20
CA PRO A 161 8.26 18.33 14.16
C PRO A 161 6.95 17.56 13.96
N ASN A 162 5.86 18.26 13.66
CA ASN A 162 4.57 17.63 13.32
C ASN A 162 4.63 16.67 12.12
N THR A 163 5.72 16.70 11.33
CA THR A 163 5.96 15.77 10.22
C THR A 163 6.13 14.33 10.70
N TYR A 164 6.58 14.10 11.94
CA TYR A 164 6.67 12.74 12.51
C TYR A 164 5.31 12.09 12.65
N TYR A 165 4.34 12.82 13.21
CA TYR A 165 2.98 12.33 13.36
C TYR A 165 2.36 12.07 11.99
N ALA A 166 2.48 13.01 11.05
CA ALA A 166 1.96 12.86 9.70
C ALA A 166 2.58 11.65 8.97
N ALA A 167 3.90 11.43 9.08
CA ALA A 167 4.57 10.30 8.45
C ALA A 167 4.13 8.95 9.05
N PHE A 168 4.04 8.86 10.39
CA PHE A 168 3.62 7.64 11.07
C PHE A 168 2.16 7.30 10.78
N SER A 169 1.25 8.27 10.92
CA SER A 169 -0.18 8.09 10.61
C SER A 169 -0.35 7.67 9.16
N ALA A 170 0.32 8.33 8.21
CA ALA A 170 0.17 8.01 6.81
C ALA A 170 0.68 6.60 6.46
N GLU A 171 1.82 6.16 6.99
CA GLU A 171 2.27 4.80 6.74
C GLU A 171 1.34 3.76 7.39
N LEU A 172 0.90 4.01 8.63
CA LEU A 172 0.00 3.12 9.33
C LEU A 172 -1.32 2.95 8.56
N GLU A 173 -1.92 4.06 8.16
CA GLU A 173 -3.23 4.09 7.52
C GLU A 173 -3.18 3.64 6.06
N ALA A 174 -2.28 4.24 5.27
CA ALA A 174 -2.25 4.09 3.82
C ALA A 174 -1.46 2.86 3.36
N SER A 175 -0.65 2.26 4.23
CA SER A 175 0.14 1.06 3.91
C SER A 175 -0.24 -0.11 4.82
N ALA A 176 -0.07 0.03 6.15
CA ALA A 176 -0.20 -1.13 7.05
C ALA A 176 -1.65 -1.66 7.14
N TYR A 177 -2.66 -0.81 7.22
CA TYR A 177 -4.05 -1.28 7.25
C TYR A 177 -4.48 -2.03 5.98
N PRO A 178 -4.22 -1.52 4.75
CA PRO A 178 -4.46 -2.29 3.52
C PRO A 178 -3.70 -3.61 3.49
N MET A 179 -2.43 -3.64 3.93
CA MET A 179 -1.64 -4.87 4.04
C MET A 179 -2.35 -5.90 4.92
N TRP A 180 -2.81 -5.49 6.11
CA TRP A 180 -3.51 -6.37 7.05
C TRP A 180 -4.86 -6.83 6.50
N ALA A 181 -5.60 -5.95 5.80
CA ALA A 181 -6.84 -6.32 5.13
C ALA A 181 -6.59 -7.42 4.09
N LEU A 182 -5.59 -7.26 3.22
CA LEU A 182 -5.23 -8.23 2.18
C LEU A 182 -4.77 -9.57 2.77
N VAL A 183 -3.82 -9.54 3.72
CA VAL A 183 -3.25 -10.77 4.28
C VAL A 183 -4.29 -11.59 5.07
N SER A 184 -5.30 -10.93 5.64
CA SER A 184 -6.39 -11.61 6.36
C SER A 184 -7.17 -12.61 5.51
N HIS A 185 -7.16 -12.43 4.17
CA HIS A 185 -7.85 -13.32 3.23
C HIS A 185 -6.99 -14.50 2.74
N LEU A 186 -5.70 -14.52 3.04
CA LEU A 186 -4.74 -15.51 2.54
C LEU A 186 -4.55 -16.69 3.50
N THR A 187 -5.65 -17.31 3.89
CA THR A 187 -5.72 -18.22 5.06
C THR A 187 -5.33 -19.67 4.79
N ASP A 188 -5.24 -20.06 3.51
CA ASP A 188 -5.02 -21.44 3.09
C ASP A 188 -4.37 -21.52 1.71
N ASN A 189 -4.00 -22.75 1.31
CA ASN A 189 -3.25 -23.01 0.09
C ASN A 189 -4.01 -22.68 -1.22
N THR A 190 -5.34 -22.51 -1.18
CA THR A 190 -6.11 -22.13 -2.39
C THR A 190 -5.72 -20.74 -2.91
N THR A 191 -5.23 -19.88 -2.02
CA THR A 191 -4.81 -18.50 -2.31
C THR A 191 -3.29 -18.33 -2.41
N ALA A 192 -2.51 -19.40 -2.30
CA ALA A 192 -1.04 -19.35 -2.30
C ALA A 192 -0.44 -18.72 -3.58
N HIS A 193 -1.11 -18.89 -4.72
CA HIS A 193 -0.69 -18.27 -5.98
C HIS A 193 -0.75 -16.73 -5.92
N LEU A 194 -1.72 -16.15 -5.20
CA LEU A 194 -1.82 -14.70 -4.99
C LEU A 194 -0.70 -14.19 -4.09
N THR A 195 -0.41 -14.91 -3.01
CA THR A 195 0.72 -14.59 -2.12
C THR A 195 2.04 -14.63 -2.87
N ARG A 196 2.25 -15.64 -3.72
CA ARG A 196 3.44 -15.74 -4.56
C ARG A 196 3.59 -14.51 -5.46
N LYS A 197 2.51 -14.09 -6.11
CA LYS A 197 2.48 -12.92 -6.98
C LYS A 197 2.81 -11.63 -6.22
N LEU A 198 2.17 -11.41 -5.06
CA LEU A 198 2.49 -10.29 -4.16
C LEU A 198 3.95 -10.26 -3.74
N LEU A 199 4.51 -11.41 -3.34
CA LEU A 199 5.91 -11.53 -2.94
C LEU A 199 6.85 -11.21 -4.11
N THR A 200 6.52 -11.66 -5.33
CA THR A 200 7.31 -11.35 -6.53
C THR A 200 7.35 -9.84 -6.81
N VAL A 201 6.20 -9.16 -6.82
CA VAL A 201 6.15 -7.70 -7.06
C VAL A 201 6.81 -6.93 -5.91
N CYS A 202 6.65 -7.39 -4.67
CA CYS A 202 7.28 -6.79 -3.50
C CYS A 202 8.82 -6.87 -3.56
N LEU A 203 9.36 -8.04 -3.91
CA LEU A 203 10.80 -8.23 -4.08
C LEU A 203 11.37 -7.38 -5.21
N ALA A 204 10.68 -7.32 -6.35
CA ALA A 204 11.08 -6.45 -7.46
C ALA A 204 11.13 -4.97 -7.02
N SER A 205 10.09 -4.50 -6.33
CA SER A 205 10.02 -3.12 -5.82
C SER A 205 11.11 -2.81 -4.79
N LEU A 206 11.48 -3.78 -3.94
CA LEU A 206 12.58 -3.65 -3.00
C LEU A 206 13.94 -3.56 -3.70
N MET A 207 14.16 -4.36 -4.74
CA MET A 207 15.38 -4.31 -5.53
C MET A 207 15.52 -2.97 -6.25
N GLU A 208 14.45 -2.48 -6.87
CA GLU A 208 14.41 -1.14 -7.47
C GLU A 208 14.69 -0.04 -6.43
N TRP A 209 14.16 -0.17 -5.22
CA TRP A 209 14.43 0.78 -4.14
C TRP A 209 15.90 0.77 -3.71
N PHE A 210 16.52 -0.40 -3.53
CA PHE A 210 17.94 -0.50 -3.19
C PHE A 210 18.83 0.11 -4.28
N GLU A 211 18.48 -0.07 -5.55
CA GLU A 211 19.13 0.60 -6.68
C GLU A 211 18.97 2.13 -6.57
N ALA A 212 17.74 2.60 -6.31
CA ALA A 212 17.39 4.02 -6.24
C ALA A 212 18.10 4.80 -5.13
N ILE A 213 18.38 4.15 -4.00
CA ILE A 213 19.13 4.75 -2.89
C ILE A 213 20.65 4.44 -2.96
N ASN A 214 21.10 3.79 -4.04
CA ASN A 214 22.50 3.41 -4.26
C ASN A 214 23.07 2.50 -3.14
N PHE A 215 22.26 1.53 -2.67
CA PHE A 215 22.62 0.59 -1.61
C PHE A 215 23.00 -0.78 -2.20
N TYR A 216 24.29 -0.95 -2.53
CA TYR A 216 24.84 -2.19 -3.11
C TYR A 216 25.73 -2.98 -2.15
N ASN A 217 26.05 -2.42 -0.98
CA ASN A 217 26.92 -3.04 0.01
C ASN A 217 26.21 -3.01 1.37
N PRO A 218 26.11 -4.14 2.08
CA PRO A 218 25.52 -4.18 3.42
C PRO A 218 26.29 -3.32 4.43
N THR A 219 27.57 -3.01 4.20
CA THR A 219 28.34 -2.07 5.02
C THR A 219 28.28 -0.68 4.42
N VAL A 220 27.51 0.21 5.05
CA VAL A 220 27.45 1.64 4.71
C VAL A 220 27.84 2.45 5.93
N ASP A 221 28.78 3.38 5.76
CA ASP A 221 29.17 4.33 6.80
C ASP A 221 28.17 5.50 6.81
N ASP A 222 26.98 5.22 7.34
CA ASP A 222 25.85 6.15 7.35
C ASP A 222 25.08 6.09 8.68
N SER A 223 25.83 6.05 9.77
CA SER A 223 25.30 5.85 11.13
C SER A 223 24.57 7.06 11.72
N LEU A 224 24.50 8.17 10.97
CA LEU A 224 23.91 9.43 11.41
C LEU A 224 22.49 9.65 10.90
N GLN A 225 21.93 8.73 10.10
CA GLN A 225 20.57 8.86 9.62
C GLN A 225 19.79 7.56 9.65
N VAL A 226 18.46 7.68 9.74
CA VAL A 226 17.55 6.53 9.71
C VAL A 226 16.18 6.96 9.21
N SER A 227 15.52 6.09 8.45
CA SER A 227 14.07 6.16 8.26
C SER A 227 13.41 4.97 8.95
N PHE A 228 12.33 5.23 9.68
CA PHE A 228 11.50 4.18 10.28
C PHE A 228 10.40 3.67 9.33
N HIS A 229 10.30 4.29 8.15
CA HIS A 229 9.23 4.07 7.20
C HIS A 229 9.69 3.11 6.10
N LEU A 230 9.43 1.82 6.29
CA LEU A 230 9.89 0.72 5.44
C LEU A 230 8.69 -0.17 5.02
N PRO A 231 7.63 0.40 4.41
CA PRO A 231 6.42 -0.35 4.04
C PRO A 231 6.72 -1.55 3.16
N LEU A 232 7.63 -1.47 2.20
CA LEU A 232 7.96 -2.60 1.33
C LEU A 232 8.58 -3.76 2.12
N HIS A 233 9.41 -3.47 3.13
CA HIS A 233 9.99 -4.50 4.00
C HIS A 233 8.90 -5.14 4.87
N ARG A 234 7.97 -4.34 5.40
CA ARG A 234 6.83 -4.81 6.19
C ARG A 234 5.93 -5.72 5.36
N TYR A 235 5.64 -5.34 4.11
CA TYR A 235 4.90 -6.18 3.16
C TYR A 235 5.62 -7.51 2.94
N LEU A 236 6.91 -7.49 2.61
CA LEU A 236 7.70 -8.72 2.41
C LEU A 236 7.61 -9.63 3.63
N ALA A 237 7.89 -9.09 4.82
CA ALA A 237 7.89 -9.87 6.07
C ALA A 237 6.52 -10.49 6.36
N VAL A 238 5.44 -9.71 6.25
CA VAL A 238 4.08 -10.16 6.58
C VAL A 238 3.60 -11.23 5.59
N PHE A 239 3.74 -11.00 4.28
CA PHE A 239 3.31 -11.97 3.29
C PHE A 239 4.18 -13.22 3.28
N LEU A 240 5.48 -13.11 3.58
CA LEU A 240 6.36 -14.28 3.71
C LEU A 240 5.97 -15.12 4.93
N CYS A 241 5.73 -14.48 6.08
CA CYS A 241 5.22 -15.16 7.28
C CYS A 241 3.89 -15.85 7.00
N GLN A 242 2.96 -15.19 6.30
CA GLN A 242 1.68 -15.76 5.93
C GLN A 242 1.83 -16.98 5.02
N ALA A 243 2.68 -16.88 3.99
CA ALA A 243 2.97 -17.94 3.04
C ALA A 243 3.42 -19.23 3.76
N VAL A 244 4.36 -19.10 4.70
CA VAL A 244 4.89 -20.23 5.46
C VAL A 244 3.85 -20.73 6.48
N ALA A 245 3.31 -19.85 7.31
CA ALA A 245 2.52 -20.22 8.47
C ALA A 245 1.10 -20.72 8.14
N LYS A 246 0.50 -20.24 7.04
CA LYS A 246 -0.91 -20.51 6.70
C LYS A 246 -1.09 -21.24 5.38
N GLN A 247 -0.13 -21.16 4.47
CA GLN A 247 -0.28 -21.69 3.11
C GLN A 247 0.70 -22.83 2.80
N GLY A 248 1.57 -23.19 3.74
CA GLY A 248 2.52 -24.29 3.57
C GLY A 248 3.53 -24.07 2.43
N MET A 249 3.80 -22.80 2.11
CA MET A 249 4.80 -22.45 1.11
C MET A 249 6.18 -22.55 1.76
N TYR A 250 7.06 -23.36 1.19
CA TYR A 250 8.45 -23.48 1.61
C TYR A 250 9.37 -23.03 0.48
N HIS A 251 10.56 -22.55 0.86
CA HIS A 251 11.62 -22.31 -0.10
C HIS A 251 12.11 -23.66 -0.61
N ALA A 252 11.96 -23.93 -1.92
CA ALA A 252 12.60 -25.11 -2.51
C ALA A 252 14.12 -24.89 -2.45
N GLU A 253 14.87 -25.79 -1.83
CA GLU A 253 16.33 -25.79 -1.96
C GLU A 253 16.70 -25.98 -3.43
N ARG A 254 17.69 -25.21 -3.89
CA ARG A 254 18.25 -25.31 -5.25
C ARG A 254 18.71 -26.75 -5.52
N GLY A 255 17.94 -27.50 -6.31
CA GLY A 255 18.51 -28.55 -7.15
C GLY A 255 19.45 -27.89 -8.16
N SER A 256 20.67 -28.43 -8.30
CA SER A 256 21.74 -27.93 -9.15
C SER A 256 21.35 -27.84 -10.65
N ALA A 257 20.78 -26.72 -11.09
CA ALA A 257 20.77 -26.29 -12.49
C ALA A 257 20.40 -24.81 -12.58
N GLY A 258 21.27 -24.02 -13.21
CA GLY A 258 21.16 -22.56 -13.26
C GLY A 258 19.99 -22.05 -14.10
N SER A 259 19.21 -21.15 -13.52
CA SER A 259 18.81 -19.86 -14.11
C SER A 259 18.18 -19.02 -12.99
N GLY A 260 18.50 -17.72 -12.97
CA GLY A 260 18.13 -16.81 -11.90
C GLY A 260 16.66 -16.43 -11.96
N CYS A 261 15.83 -17.06 -11.14
CA CYS A 261 14.66 -16.42 -10.52
C CYS A 261 14.23 -17.27 -9.31
N ALA A 262 14.10 -16.65 -8.13
CA ALA A 262 13.65 -17.34 -6.93
C ALA A 262 12.17 -17.71 -7.07
N ALA A 263 11.87 -18.98 -7.38
CA ALA A 263 10.52 -19.49 -7.45
C ALA A 263 10.17 -20.21 -6.15
N PHE A 264 9.24 -19.65 -5.38
CA PHE A 264 8.53 -20.40 -4.34
C PHE A 264 7.77 -21.56 -5.03
N VAL A 265 7.69 -22.75 -4.43
CA VAL A 265 6.96 -23.92 -4.97
C VAL A 265 5.84 -24.33 -4.00
N ASN A 266 4.71 -24.82 -4.53
CA ASN A 266 3.68 -25.49 -3.74
C ASN A 266 3.84 -27.00 -3.92
N ASP A 267 4.07 -27.74 -2.83
CA ASP A 267 4.05 -29.21 -2.88
C ASP A 267 2.60 -29.70 -2.84
N ALA A 268 2.10 -30.16 -3.98
CA ALA A 268 0.82 -30.85 -4.09
C ALA A 268 1.01 -32.32 -4.54
N SER A 269 2.22 -32.89 -4.43
CA SER A 269 2.52 -34.19 -5.05
C SER A 269 3.14 -35.27 -4.15
N VAL A 270 3.37 -35.04 -2.87
CA VAL A 270 3.94 -36.08 -1.98
C VAL A 270 2.92 -36.59 -0.95
N LYS A 271 1.83 -37.22 -1.42
CA LYS A 271 1.11 -38.26 -0.67
C LYS A 271 0.45 -39.23 -1.66
N GLY A 272 1.18 -40.26 -2.07
CA GLY A 272 0.62 -41.30 -2.92
C GLY A 272 1.62 -42.34 -3.44
N SER A 273 2.40 -42.97 -2.56
CA SER A 273 3.00 -44.30 -2.79
C SER A 273 3.94 -44.65 -1.62
N GLY A 274 3.58 -45.69 -0.87
CA GLY A 274 4.36 -46.24 0.25
C GLY A 274 3.48 -46.60 1.42
#